data_AF-A0A2H9PNT1-F1
#
_entry.id   AF-A0A2H9PNT1-F1
#
_cell.length_a   1.000
_cell.length_b   1.000
_cell.length_c   1.000
_cell.angle_alpha   90.00
_cell.angle_beta   90.00
_cell.angle_gamma   90.00
#
_symmetry.space_group_name_H-M   'P 1'
#
loop_
_entity.id
_entity.type
_entity.pdbx_description
1 polymer ?
#
loop_
_entity_poly.entity_id
_entity_poly.type
_entity_poly.pdbx_seq_one_letter_code
_entity_poly.pdbx_strand_id
1 'polypeptide(L)'
;LQDAWRKLFMVLMFIGVLLIFLHAVKTSDGTPWLEWFWDWLVGNWDSTAASSIIMIVVLIAILYYITKDNKPRVAVKAPAKKE
;
A
#
# COMPACT_ATOMS: atom_id res chain seq x y z
N LEU A 1 -5.94 -0.71 -13.34
CA LEU A 1 -5.63 0.27 -12.26
C LEU A 1 -6.88 0.62 -11.44
N GLN A 2 -8.05 0.79 -12.06
CA GLN A 2 -9.31 1.10 -11.35
C GLN A 2 -9.74 0.04 -10.31
N ASP A 3 -9.61 -1.25 -10.59
CA ASP A 3 -10.06 -2.29 -9.64
C ASP A 3 -9.18 -2.43 -8.40
N ALA A 4 -7.86 -2.27 -8.56
CA ALA A 4 -6.94 -2.32 -7.42
C ALA A 4 -7.11 -1.10 -6.51
N TRP A 5 -7.28 0.09 -7.10
CA TRP A 5 -7.52 1.33 -6.36
C TRP A 5 -8.84 1.29 -5.59
N ARG A 6 -9.92 0.80 -6.23
CA ARG A 6 -11.23 0.68 -5.57
C ARG A 6 -11.21 -0.32 -4.42
N LYS A 7 -10.51 -1.46 -4.58
CA LYS A 7 -10.34 -2.44 -3.51
C LYS A 7 -9.54 -1.87 -2.33
N LEU A 8 -8.43 -1.19 -2.60
CA LEU A 8 -7.61 -0.57 -1.57
C LEU A 8 -8.40 0.49 -0.78
N PHE A 9 -9.13 1.36 -1.48
CA PHE A 9 -9.96 2.38 -0.86
C PHE A 9 -11.09 1.79 0.00
N MET A 10 -11.75 0.73 -0.48
CA MET A 10 -12.80 0.04 0.27
C MET A 10 -12.27 -0.58 1.57
N VAL A 11 -11.09 -1.23 1.50
CA VAL A 11 -10.43 -1.81 2.68
C VAL A 11 -10.00 -0.72 3.65
N LEU A 12 -9.44 0.39 3.15
CA LEU A 12 -9.01 1.52 3.99
C LEU A 12 -10.19 2.18 4.73
N MET A 13 -11.32 2.37 4.05
CA MET A 13 -12.55 2.87 4.67
C MET A 13 -13.09 1.92 5.73
N PHE A 14 -13.08 0.62 5.46
CA PHE A 14 -13.52 -0.40 6.43
C PHE A 14 -12.63 -0.38 7.69
N ILE A 15 -11.32 -0.31 7.51
CA ILE A 15 -10.36 -0.17 8.61
C ILE A 15 -10.62 1.13 9.37
N GLY A 16 -10.85 2.26 8.69
CA GLY A 16 -11.15 3.54 9.33
C GLY A 16 -12.40 3.49 10.22
N VAL A 17 -13.46 2.85 9.75
CA VAL A 17 -14.69 2.64 10.54
C VAL A 17 -14.40 1.79 11.77
N LEU A 18 -13.69 0.66 11.60
CA LEU A 18 -13.31 -0.20 12.73
C LEU A 18 -12.47 0.55 13.77
N LEU A 19 -11.52 1.40 13.35
CA LEU A 19 -10.69 2.19 14.24
C LEU A 19 -11.49 3.21 15.05
N ILE A 20 -12.50 3.86 14.45
CA ILE A 20 -13.39 4.79 15.16
C ILE A 20 -14.21 4.04 16.22
N PHE A 21 -14.76 2.87 15.89
CA PHE A 21 -15.48 2.04 16.85
C PHE A 21 -14.59 1.55 17.99
N LEU A 22 -13.34 1.23 17.68
CA LEU A 22 -12.37 0.71 18.63
C LEU A 22 -11.78 1.81 19.54
N HIS A 23 -11.70 3.04 19.05
CA HIS A 23 -11.48 4.24 19.88
C HIS A 23 -12.68 4.56 20.78
N ALA A 24 -13.91 4.27 20.32
CA ALA A 24 -15.11 4.49 21.11
C ALA A 24 -15.25 3.47 22.27
N VAL A 25 -14.60 2.31 22.18
CA VAL A 25 -14.52 1.33 23.27
C VAL A 25 -13.48 1.79 24.29
N LYS A 26 -13.96 2.41 25.37
CA LYS A 26 -13.14 2.77 26.55
C LYS A 26 -13.05 1.57 27.50
N THR A 27 -11.83 1.18 27.86
CA THR A 27 -11.57 0.17 28.88
C THR A 27 -11.87 0.75 30.27
N SER A 28 -12.15 -0.09 31.28
CA SER A 28 -12.44 0.30 32.67
C SER A 28 -11.40 1.22 33.32
N ASP A 29 -10.19 1.30 32.76
CA ASP A 29 -9.09 2.14 33.24
C ASP A 29 -9.05 3.54 32.59
N GLY A 30 -10.04 3.87 31.74
CA GLY A 30 -10.20 5.20 31.14
C GLY A 30 -9.34 5.46 29.89
N THR A 31 -8.41 4.57 29.57
CA THR A 31 -7.61 4.64 28.34
C THR A 31 -8.39 4.05 27.15
N PRO A 32 -8.47 4.76 26.01
CA PRO A 32 -9.00 4.21 24.77
C PRO A 32 -8.18 3.00 24.34
N TRP A 33 -8.82 1.90 23.95
CA TRP A 33 -8.11 0.72 23.43
C TRP A 33 -7.22 1.06 22.24
N LEU A 34 -7.64 2.06 21.45
CA LEU A 34 -6.84 2.57 20.33
C LEU A 34 -5.49 3.14 20.77
N GLU A 35 -5.39 3.84 21.90
CA GLU A 35 -4.10 4.37 22.38
C GLU A 35 -3.12 3.24 22.72
N TRP A 36 -3.59 2.19 23.41
CA TRP A 36 -2.75 1.03 23.71
C TRP A 36 -2.27 0.30 22.44
N PHE A 37 -3.18 0.08 21.49
CA PHE A 37 -2.82 -0.54 20.22
C PHE A 37 -1.91 0.36 19.38
N TRP A 38 -2.14 1.67 19.40
CA TRP A 38 -1.34 2.65 18.68
C TRP A 38 0.08 2.75 19.24
N ASP A 39 0.25 2.78 20.55
CA ASP A 39 1.56 2.77 21.20
C ASP A 39 2.32 1.47 20.92
N TRP A 40 1.62 0.32 20.94
CA TRP A 40 2.22 -0.95 20.55
C TRP A 40 2.62 -0.97 19.07
N LEU A 41 1.79 -0.45 18.18
CA LEU A 41 2.07 -0.39 16.75
C LEU A 41 3.25 0.55 16.48
N VAL A 42 3.22 1.79 16.97
CA VAL A 42 4.29 2.77 16.79
C VAL A 42 5.60 2.26 17.40
N GLY A 43 5.56 1.66 18.60
CA GLY A 43 6.75 1.08 19.23
C GLY A 43 7.39 -0.07 18.43
N ASN A 44 6.60 -0.83 17.66
CA ASN A 44 7.12 -1.87 16.77
C ASN A 44 7.52 -1.32 15.38
N TRP A 45 6.92 -0.20 14.94
CA TRP A 45 7.24 0.44 13.67
C TRP A 45 8.48 1.34 13.73
N ASP A 46 8.85 1.87 14.91
CA ASP A 46 10.09 2.64 15.13
C ASP A 46 11.35 1.74 15.18
N SER A 47 11.17 0.43 15.09
CA SER A 47 12.29 -0.50 14.94
C SER A 47 13.01 -0.23 13.61
N THR A 48 14.33 -0.08 13.67
CA THR A 48 15.23 -0.03 12.49
C THR A 48 14.97 -1.18 11.51
N ALA A 49 14.48 -2.32 11.99
CA ALA A 49 14.08 -3.45 11.16
C ALA A 49 12.78 -3.19 10.36
N ALA A 50 11.77 -2.55 10.95
CA ALA A 50 10.52 -2.25 10.27
C ALA A 50 10.71 -1.19 9.17
N SER A 51 11.45 -0.12 9.49
CA SER A 51 11.78 0.95 8.54
C SER A 51 12.58 0.44 7.33
N SER A 52 13.58 -0.42 7.54
CA SER A 52 14.35 -1.03 6.45
C SER A 52 13.51 -1.95 5.55
N ILE A 53 12.62 -2.75 6.12
CA ILE A 53 11.69 -3.59 5.35
C ILE A 53 10.75 -2.73 4.49
N ILE A 54 10.18 -1.66 5.06
CA ILE A 54 9.31 -0.73 4.34
C ILE A 54 10.08 -0.08 3.18
N MET A 55 11.32 0.36 3.41
CA MET A 55 12.14 0.98 2.36
C MET A 55 12.41 0.01 1.20
N ILE A 56 12.70 -1.27 1.49
CA ILE A 56 12.91 -2.30 0.47
C ILE A 56 11.63 -2.52 -0.35
N VAL A 57 10.48 -2.63 0.30
CA VAL A 57 9.19 -2.83 -0.39
C VAL A 57 8.86 -1.64 -1.29
N VAL A 58 9.07 -0.41 -0.81
CA VAL A 58 8.87 0.81 -1.60
C VAL A 58 9.79 0.83 -2.82
N LEU A 59 11.06 0.47 -2.66
CA LEU A 59 12.03 0.43 -3.75
C LEU A 59 11.62 -0.60 -4.82
N ILE A 60 11.22 -1.80 -4.41
CA ILE A 60 10.71 -2.84 -5.33
C ILE A 60 9.46 -2.36 -6.05
N ALA A 61 8.53 -1.71 -5.35
CA ALA A 61 7.30 -1.18 -5.94
C ALA A 61 7.59 -0.11 -7.00
N ILE A 62 8.55 0.79 -6.73
CA ILE A 62 9.00 1.81 -7.68
C ILE A 62 9.67 1.17 -8.90
N LEU A 63 10.60 0.22 -8.70
CA LEU A 63 11.26 -0.50 -9.80
C LEU A 63 10.26 -1.24 -10.67
N TYR A 64 9.29 -1.92 -10.05
CA TYR A 64 8.22 -2.60 -10.76
C TYR A 64 7.35 -1.61 -11.55
N TYR A 65 6.99 -0.47 -10.94
CA TYR A 65 6.20 0.56 -11.60
C TYR A 65 6.92 1.13 -12.83
N ILE A 66 8.21 1.46 -12.70
CA ILE A 66 9.03 2.04 -13.78
C ILE A 66 9.25 1.03 -14.91
N THR A 67 9.57 -0.22 -14.59
CA THR A 67 9.96 -1.23 -15.61
C THR A 67 8.79 -1.74 -16.44
N LYS A 68 7.56 -1.53 -15.97
CA LYS A 68 6.34 -2.06 -16.59
C LYS A 68 6.05 -1.54 -18.01
N ASP A 69 6.60 -0.39 -18.39
CA ASP A 69 6.25 0.28 -19.66
C ASP A 69 7.14 -0.09 -20.86
N ASN A 70 8.10 -1.02 -20.69
CA ASN A 70 8.92 -1.52 -21.79
C ASN A 70 8.16 -2.54 -22.66
N LYS A 71 7.10 -2.11 -23.35
CA LYS A 71 6.57 -2.87 -24.49
C LYS A 71 7.49 -2.62 -25.68
N PRO A 72 8.12 -3.65 -26.27
CA PRO A 72 8.90 -3.46 -27.48
C PRO A 72 7.99 -2.86 -28.55
N ARG A 73 8.41 -1.74 -29.15
CA ARG A 73 7.77 -1.23 -30.38
C ARG A 73 7.77 -2.38 -31.37
N VAL A 74 6.58 -2.89 -31.70
CA VAL A 74 6.43 -3.85 -32.79
C VAL A 74 6.98 -3.14 -34.03
N ALA A 75 8.11 -3.62 -34.53
CA ALA A 75 8.72 -3.11 -35.75
C ALA A 75 7.65 -3.20 -36.83
N VAL A 76 7.13 -2.04 -37.24
CA VAL A 76 6.18 -1.92 -38.34
C VAL A 76 6.89 -2.52 -39.55
N LYS A 77 6.50 -3.74 -39.93
CA LYS A 77 6.99 -4.38 -41.15
C LYS A 77 6.67 -3.42 -42.29
N ALA A 78 7.73 -2.83 -42.88
CA ALA A 78 7.59 -1.95 -44.03
C ALA A 78 6.76 -2.68 -45.10
N PRO A 79 5.76 -2.03 -45.72
CA PRO A 79 4.95 -2.69 -46.73
C PRO A 79 5.87 -3.13 -47.87
N ALA A 80 5.79 -4.42 -48.21
CA ALA A 80 6.51 -4.99 -49.33
C ALA A 80 6.18 -4.18 -50.58
N LYS A 81 7.19 -3.52 -51.13
CA LYS A 81 7.12 -2.78 -52.39
C LYS A 81 6.67 -3.77 -53.46
N LYS A 82 5.42 -3.64 -53.92
CA LYS A 82 4.96 -4.32 -55.13
C LYS A 82 5.64 -3.67 -56.32
N GLU A 83 6.07 -4.54 -57.23
CA GLU A 83 6.93 -4.35 -58.40
C GLU A 83 6.52 -3.19 -59.31
#